data_AF-A0A0K3B8N7-F1
#
_entry.id   AF-A0A0K3B8N7-F1
#
_cell.length_a   1.000
_cell.length_b   1.000
_cell.length_c   1.000
_cell.angle_alpha   90.00
_cell.angle_beta   90.00
_cell.angle_gamma   90.00
#
_symmetry.space_group_name_H-M   'P 1'
#
loop_
_entity.id
_entity.type
_entity.pdbx_description
1 polymer ?
#
loop_
_entity_poly.entity_id
_entity_poly.type
_entity_poly.pdbx_seq_one_letter_code
_entity_poly.pdbx_strand_id
1 'polypeptide(L)'
;MIRNQSAVLSMRRRVVPIVLTMALLGLVVTAGGAAATAPSAVTTAQPAPGGKTNFVVSVGGFRAARTDNWLRISQYTFHPDNGTVTAQWWRWNQGNMRDIRVDTPIAAADCGPTQCYARTPKRFLSGPSESVSGTYQVDGSALTVFWPGGNTTSEEKWTVRSVARTDGSVDPSLVQLDWAGAGGGYTATSGYGFGSNAGFSASASASDLMRPENKVNYAYLYSGISKGQLISGTSSLSLSIYQQCRDARCVGTATKTKPGNGCTYYPPGDSKDSATINFYLASFAGDRRNAYEHWFRCLGYRPATGQTCYKMNSHVKPLIQVIDDNGRFRGWVGAETSFSTTGDGNSDGEPINDTLSVVKAGPRLVAP
;
A
#
# COMPACT_ATOMS: atom_id res chain seq x y z
N MET A 1 -33.21 -56.51 7.34
CA MET A 1 -32.19 -57.43 7.89
C MET A 1 -31.43 -58.03 6.72
N ILE A 2 -30.18 -57.62 6.50
CA ILE A 2 -29.08 -58.39 5.87
C ILE A 2 -27.82 -57.57 6.21
N ARG A 3 -26.91 -58.20 6.96
CA ARG A 3 -25.60 -57.67 7.34
C ARG A 3 -24.67 -57.76 6.12
N ASN A 4 -23.77 -56.79 5.95
CA ASN A 4 -22.48 -57.10 5.37
C ASN A 4 -21.36 -56.20 5.90
N GLN A 5 -20.21 -56.84 6.05
CA GLN A 5 -19.12 -56.53 6.96
C GLN A 5 -18.09 -55.56 6.39
N SER A 6 -17.46 -54.85 7.32
CA SER A 6 -16.09 -54.34 7.41
C SER A 6 -15.09 -54.71 6.31
N ALA A 7 -14.34 -53.70 5.85
CA ALA A 7 -12.91 -53.85 5.57
C ALA A 7 -12.16 -52.54 5.91
N VAL A 8 -11.37 -52.62 6.99
CA VAL A 8 -10.38 -51.63 7.42
C VAL A 8 -9.10 -51.91 6.63
N LEU A 9 -8.57 -50.92 5.92
CA LEU A 9 -7.24 -50.99 5.29
C LEU A 9 -6.35 -49.89 5.85
N SER A 10 -5.56 -50.29 6.86
CA SER A 10 -4.37 -49.62 7.34
C SER A 10 -3.18 -50.07 6.48
N MET A 11 -2.40 -49.15 5.92
CA MET A 11 -0.96 -49.34 5.63
C MET A 11 -0.35 -47.97 5.30
N ARG A 12 0.51 -47.41 6.16
CA ARG A 12 1.97 -47.61 6.29
C ARG A 12 2.72 -46.39 5.78
N ARG A 13 3.25 -45.61 6.73
CA ARG A 13 4.31 -44.61 6.57
C ARG A 13 5.51 -45.26 5.86
N ARG A 14 5.99 -44.64 4.78
CA ARG A 14 7.35 -44.86 4.28
C ARG A 14 8.22 -43.70 4.74
N VAL A 15 9.12 -44.01 5.66
CA VAL A 15 10.33 -43.25 5.97
C VAL A 15 11.36 -43.67 4.93
N VAL A 16 11.99 -42.72 4.24
CA VAL A 16 13.15 -42.97 3.38
C VAL A 16 14.36 -42.28 4.03
N PRO A 17 15.45 -43.00 4.31
CA PRO A 17 16.70 -42.41 4.78
C PRO A 17 17.64 -42.03 3.62
N ILE A 18 18.39 -40.95 3.84
CA ILE A 18 19.83 -40.75 3.59
C ILE A 18 20.39 -41.21 2.23
N VAL A 19 20.90 -40.25 1.44
CA VAL A 19 22.20 -40.41 0.76
C VAL A 19 23.00 -39.11 0.85
N LEU A 20 24.18 -39.26 1.43
CA LEU A 20 25.29 -38.34 1.60
C LEU A 20 26.22 -38.53 0.38
N THR A 21 26.53 -37.49 -0.41
CA THR A 21 27.62 -37.62 -1.38
C THR A 21 28.34 -36.32 -1.73
N MET A 22 29.63 -36.33 -1.39
CA MET A 22 30.78 -35.78 -2.09
C MET A 22 30.89 -34.27 -2.30
N ALA A 23 31.74 -33.70 -1.44
CA ALA A 23 32.60 -32.57 -1.72
C ALA A 23 33.44 -32.80 -3.00
N LEU A 24 33.35 -31.87 -3.95
CA LEU A 24 34.42 -31.58 -4.88
C LEU A 24 35.03 -30.23 -4.50
N LEU A 25 36.25 -30.28 -3.96
CA LEU A 25 37.14 -29.13 -3.83
C LEU A 25 37.66 -28.78 -5.23
N GLY A 26 37.09 -27.74 -5.85
CA GLY A 26 37.67 -27.09 -7.02
C GLY A 26 38.38 -25.80 -6.58
N LEU A 27 39.71 -25.82 -6.52
CA LEU A 27 40.51 -24.59 -6.40
C LEU A 27 40.36 -23.78 -7.69
N VAL A 28 39.60 -22.69 -7.64
CA VAL A 28 39.63 -21.64 -8.65
C VAL A 28 40.51 -20.51 -8.11
N VAL A 29 41.71 -20.38 -8.67
CA VAL A 29 42.60 -19.24 -8.47
C VAL A 29 41.99 -18.05 -9.22
N THR A 30 41.26 -17.19 -8.53
CA THR A 30 40.81 -15.90 -9.10
C THR A 30 41.94 -14.89 -8.97
N ALA A 31 42.51 -14.49 -10.11
CA ALA A 31 43.42 -13.36 -10.22
C ALA A 31 42.74 -12.09 -9.67
N GLY A 32 43.33 -11.51 -8.62
CA GLY A 32 42.89 -10.28 -7.99
C GLY A 32 43.05 -9.09 -8.92
N GLY A 33 42.02 -8.81 -9.73
CA GLY A 33 41.83 -7.50 -10.32
C GLY A 33 41.44 -6.53 -9.21
N ALA A 34 42.37 -5.67 -8.80
CA ALA A 34 42.09 -4.55 -7.92
C ALA A 34 41.07 -3.64 -8.62
N ALA A 35 39.79 -3.82 -8.31
CA ALA A 35 38.76 -2.85 -8.64
C ALA A 35 39.13 -1.56 -7.90
N ALA A 36 39.60 -0.56 -8.65
CA ALA A 36 39.80 0.79 -8.15
C ALA A 36 38.45 1.26 -7.60
N THR A 37 38.30 1.23 -6.28
CA THR A 37 37.18 1.83 -5.58
C THR A 37 37.27 3.33 -5.86
N ALA A 38 36.41 3.81 -6.77
CA ALA A 38 36.28 5.24 -6.98
C ALA A 38 36.06 5.90 -5.60
N PRO A 39 36.80 6.96 -5.25
CA PRO A 39 36.64 7.63 -3.98
C PRO A 39 35.17 8.05 -3.85
N SER A 40 34.49 7.45 -2.88
CA SER A 40 33.13 7.83 -2.54
C SER A 40 33.22 9.28 -2.06
N ALA A 41 32.74 10.22 -2.88
CA ALA A 41 32.65 11.60 -2.48
C ALA A 41 31.88 11.64 -1.15
N VAL A 42 32.57 12.07 -0.08
CA VAL A 42 31.97 12.20 1.24
C VAL A 42 30.88 13.26 1.09
N THR A 43 29.63 12.82 1.10
CA THR A 43 28.47 13.71 1.06
C THR A 43 28.40 14.44 2.40
N THR A 44 28.16 15.75 2.33
CA THR A 44 28.12 16.60 3.52
C THR A 44 26.93 16.22 4.40
N ALA A 45 27.12 16.29 5.72
CA ALA A 45 26.03 16.10 6.68
C ALA A 45 24.88 17.08 6.38
N GLN A 46 23.65 16.62 6.61
CA GLN A 46 22.42 17.38 6.41
C GLN A 46 21.52 17.21 7.63
N PRO A 47 20.73 18.23 8.01
CA PRO A 47 19.76 18.05 9.07
C PRO A 47 18.67 17.07 8.65
N ALA A 48 18.19 16.25 9.59
CA ALA A 48 17.03 15.40 9.37
C ALA A 48 15.81 16.26 8.95
N PRO A 49 15.06 15.93 7.88
CA PRO A 49 13.92 16.74 7.45
C PRO A 49 12.87 16.84 8.57
N GLY A 50 12.69 18.04 9.12
CA GLY A 50 11.80 18.25 10.27
C GLY A 50 12.19 17.43 11.51
N GLY A 51 13.47 17.07 11.66
CA GLY A 51 13.97 16.26 12.78
C GLY A 51 13.59 14.77 12.72
N LYS A 52 13.10 14.28 11.57
CA LYS A 52 12.66 12.89 11.39
C LYS A 52 13.56 12.13 10.42
N THR A 53 13.74 10.83 10.65
CA THR A 53 14.58 9.99 9.80
C THR A 53 13.81 8.95 9.00
N ASN A 54 12.61 8.54 9.41
CA ASN A 54 11.82 7.52 8.74
C ASN A 54 10.56 8.12 8.13
N PHE A 55 10.39 8.00 6.82
CA PHE A 55 9.22 8.51 6.11
C PHE A 55 8.49 7.42 5.37
N VAL A 56 7.16 7.50 5.36
CA VAL A 56 6.30 6.73 4.47
C VAL A 56 5.74 7.69 3.44
N VAL A 57 5.88 7.34 2.16
CA VAL A 57 5.65 8.25 1.04
C VAL A 57 4.86 7.53 -0.06
N SER A 58 3.95 8.23 -0.74
CA SER A 58 3.42 7.80 -2.03
C SER A 58 3.65 8.89 -3.08
N VAL A 59 4.15 8.49 -4.25
CA VAL A 59 4.47 9.39 -5.37
C VAL A 59 3.98 8.77 -6.67
N GLY A 60 3.49 9.59 -7.60
CA GLY A 60 3.07 9.13 -8.91
C GLY A 60 3.26 10.18 -10.00
N GLY A 61 3.46 9.70 -11.22
CA GLY A 61 3.51 10.48 -12.45
C GLY A 61 2.27 10.19 -13.29
N PHE A 62 1.42 11.21 -13.45
CA PHE A 62 0.12 11.09 -14.10
C PHE A 62 0.00 12.07 -15.27
N ARG A 63 -0.46 11.56 -16.42
CA ARG A 63 -0.68 12.26 -17.68
C ARG A 63 -1.96 11.75 -18.31
N ALA A 64 -2.85 12.69 -18.66
CA ALA A 64 -4.09 12.39 -19.38
C ALA A 64 -3.81 11.73 -20.73
N ALA A 65 -4.71 10.84 -21.16
CA ALA A 65 -4.64 10.13 -22.44
C ALA A 65 -3.31 9.38 -22.70
N ARG A 66 -2.66 8.90 -21.62
CA ARG A 66 -1.43 8.12 -21.68
C ARG A 66 -1.58 6.82 -20.88
N THR A 67 -0.73 5.85 -21.20
CA THR A 67 -0.66 4.52 -20.55
C THR A 67 0.72 4.25 -19.93
N ASP A 68 1.59 5.27 -19.88
CA ASP A 68 2.90 5.23 -19.24
C ASP A 68 2.87 5.87 -17.83
N ASN A 69 1.68 5.96 -17.23
CA ASN A 69 1.48 6.45 -15.87
C ASN A 69 1.99 5.43 -14.85
N TRP A 70 2.54 5.93 -13.75
CA TRP A 70 3.14 5.09 -12.73
C TRP A 70 2.92 5.69 -11.34
N LEU A 71 2.98 4.82 -10.33
CA LEU A 71 3.02 5.24 -8.93
C LEU A 71 3.86 4.30 -8.09
N ARG A 72 4.27 4.78 -6.92
CA ARG A 72 4.98 4.01 -5.92
C ARG A 72 4.50 4.34 -4.52
N ILE A 73 4.66 3.38 -3.63
CA ILE A 73 4.60 3.59 -2.18
C ILE A 73 5.96 3.21 -1.62
N SER A 74 6.54 4.09 -0.82
CA SER A 74 7.93 4.02 -0.42
C SER A 74 8.10 4.18 1.09
N GLN A 75 9.19 3.61 1.57
CA GLN A 75 9.78 3.84 2.88
C GLN A 75 11.12 4.54 2.67
N TYR A 76 11.31 5.75 3.20
CA TYR A 76 12.57 6.49 3.12
C TYR A 76 13.25 6.51 4.49
N THR A 77 14.54 6.20 4.52
CA THR A 77 15.42 6.35 5.68
C THR A 77 16.45 7.43 5.35
N PHE A 78 16.37 8.57 6.03
CA PHE A 78 17.35 9.65 5.95
C PHE A 78 18.49 9.41 6.92
N HIS A 79 19.72 9.67 6.48
CA HIS A 79 20.96 9.54 7.24
C HIS A 79 21.59 10.93 7.38
N PRO A 80 21.30 11.67 8.47
CA PRO A 80 21.79 13.03 8.68
C PRO A 80 23.31 13.17 8.64
N ASP A 81 24.02 12.19 9.21
CA ASP A 81 25.47 12.24 9.39
C ASP A 81 26.26 12.32 8.07
N ASN A 82 25.66 11.88 6.97
CA ASN A 82 26.28 11.87 5.66
C ASN A 82 25.38 12.43 4.54
N GLY A 83 24.22 13.00 4.85
CA GLY A 83 23.33 13.58 3.84
C GLY A 83 22.79 12.58 2.80
N THR A 84 22.74 11.29 3.13
CA THR A 84 22.19 10.24 2.24
C THR A 84 20.77 9.85 2.63
N VAL A 85 20.04 9.29 1.67
CA VAL A 85 18.71 8.72 1.90
C VAL A 85 18.58 7.40 1.17
N THR A 86 18.05 6.39 1.85
CA THR A 86 17.71 5.10 1.25
C THR A 86 16.20 5.02 1.11
N ALA A 87 15.73 4.57 -0.05
CA ALA A 87 14.32 4.31 -0.29
C ALA A 87 14.10 2.86 -0.68
N GLN A 88 13.07 2.25 -0.12
CA GLN A 88 12.53 0.97 -0.54
C GLN A 88 11.08 1.15 -0.98
N TRP A 89 10.67 0.57 -2.11
CA TRP A 89 9.30 0.78 -2.60
C TRP A 89 8.65 -0.41 -3.28
N TRP A 90 7.32 -0.33 -3.33
CA TRP A 90 6.48 -1.02 -4.30
C TRP A 90 6.14 -0.06 -5.42
N ARG A 91 6.17 -0.54 -6.67
CA ARG A 91 5.90 0.28 -7.85
C ARG A 91 4.90 -0.42 -8.77
N TRP A 92 4.10 0.39 -9.45
CA TRP A 92 3.12 -0.03 -10.44
C TRP A 92 3.11 0.93 -11.64
N ASN A 93 2.76 0.42 -12.82
CA ASN A 93 2.68 1.17 -14.07
C ASN A 93 1.53 0.62 -14.94
N GLN A 94 0.74 1.49 -15.57
CA GLN A 94 -0.31 1.12 -16.54
C GLN A 94 0.20 0.31 -17.74
N GLY A 95 1.45 0.46 -18.16
CA GLY A 95 2.01 -0.22 -19.32
C GLY A 95 2.40 -1.68 -19.04
N ASN A 96 3.47 -1.90 -18.28
CA ASN A 96 4.15 -3.19 -18.16
C ASN A 96 4.24 -3.74 -16.73
N MET A 97 3.73 -3.01 -15.73
CA MET A 97 3.72 -3.45 -14.33
C MET A 97 2.31 -3.41 -13.76
N ARG A 98 1.39 -3.99 -14.52
CA ARG A 98 -0.01 -4.21 -14.13
C ARG A 98 -0.07 -5.49 -13.33
N ASP A 99 -0.17 -5.34 -12.02
CA ASP A 99 -0.23 -6.48 -11.12
C ASP A 99 -1.65 -7.03 -11.06
N ILE A 100 -1.76 -8.36 -11.14
CA ILE A 100 -3.00 -9.03 -10.82
C ILE A 100 -3.39 -8.76 -9.36
N ARG A 101 -4.67 -8.51 -9.14
CA ARG A 101 -5.25 -8.46 -7.80
C ARG A 101 -5.35 -9.87 -7.26
N VAL A 102 -4.95 -10.04 -6.01
CA VAL A 102 -4.98 -11.33 -5.32
C VAL A 102 -5.65 -11.17 -3.97
N ASP A 103 -6.28 -12.24 -3.51
CA ASP A 103 -6.83 -12.32 -2.18
C ASP A 103 -5.69 -12.25 -1.16
N THR A 104 -5.86 -11.44 -0.12
CA THR A 104 -4.99 -11.49 1.06
C THR A 104 -5.29 -12.77 1.86
N PRO A 105 -4.38 -13.24 2.73
CA PRO A 105 -4.66 -14.34 3.64
C PRO A 105 -5.51 -13.91 4.86
N ILE A 106 -6.25 -12.80 4.75
CA ILE A 106 -6.98 -12.15 5.84
C ILE A 106 -8.45 -12.04 5.44
N ALA A 107 -9.32 -12.74 6.16
CA ALA A 107 -10.74 -12.85 5.82
C ALA A 107 -11.57 -11.74 6.51
N ALA A 108 -12.36 -11.01 5.74
CA ALA A 108 -13.37 -10.09 6.24
C ALA A 108 -14.67 -10.84 6.60
N ALA A 109 -14.59 -11.74 7.58
CA ALA A 109 -15.74 -12.49 8.08
C ALA A 109 -16.43 -11.74 9.23
N ASP A 110 -17.76 -11.74 9.24
CA ASP A 110 -18.61 -11.25 10.35
C ASP A 110 -18.44 -9.74 10.69
N CYS A 111 -17.95 -8.95 9.73
CA CYS A 111 -17.84 -7.47 9.80
C CYS A 111 -18.59 -6.73 8.69
N GLY A 112 -19.46 -7.44 7.98
CA GLY A 112 -20.25 -6.91 6.87
C GLY A 112 -21.18 -7.98 6.28
N PRO A 113 -21.94 -7.65 5.22
CA PRO A 113 -22.95 -8.53 4.63
C PRO A 113 -22.35 -9.64 3.75
N THR A 114 -21.04 -9.62 3.51
CA THR A 114 -20.32 -10.63 2.71
C THR A 114 -19.04 -11.05 3.42
N GLN A 115 -18.71 -12.34 3.32
CA GLN A 115 -17.51 -12.94 3.89
C GLN A 115 -16.50 -13.18 2.76
N CYS A 116 -15.63 -12.20 2.54
CA CYS A 116 -14.65 -12.21 1.45
C CYS A 116 -13.25 -11.96 2.00
N TYR A 117 -12.22 -12.31 1.23
CA TYR A 117 -10.88 -11.83 1.51
C TYR A 117 -10.75 -10.40 1.00
N ALA A 118 -10.09 -9.53 1.76
CA ALA A 118 -9.65 -8.25 1.21
C ALA A 118 -8.62 -8.53 0.11
N ARG A 119 -8.60 -7.74 -0.96
CA ARG A 119 -7.66 -7.89 -2.07
C ARG A 119 -6.63 -6.77 -2.13
N THR A 120 -5.50 -7.08 -2.75
CA THR A 120 -4.39 -6.14 -2.96
C THR A 120 -3.62 -6.52 -4.23
N PRO A 121 -2.77 -5.65 -4.81
CA PRO A 121 -1.84 -6.06 -5.85
C PRO A 121 -0.89 -7.14 -5.36
N LYS A 122 -0.60 -8.13 -6.22
CA LYS A 122 0.25 -9.28 -5.88
C LYS A 122 1.60 -8.89 -5.27
N ARG A 123 2.31 -7.90 -5.82
CA ARG A 123 3.63 -7.47 -5.27
C ARG A 123 3.53 -6.87 -3.88
N PHE A 124 2.36 -6.38 -3.46
CA PHE A 124 2.19 -5.82 -2.13
C PHE A 124 2.09 -6.88 -1.02
N LEU A 125 1.85 -8.15 -1.37
CA LEU A 125 1.87 -9.25 -0.41
C LEU A 125 3.28 -9.52 0.14
N SER A 126 4.32 -9.19 -0.62
CA SER A 126 5.71 -9.23 -0.19
C SER A 126 6.20 -7.86 0.29
N GLY A 127 7.36 -7.85 0.95
CA GLY A 127 8.11 -6.62 1.22
C GLY A 127 8.41 -5.81 -0.05
N PRO A 128 8.96 -4.59 0.09
CA PRO A 128 9.30 -3.75 -1.05
C PRO A 128 10.28 -4.47 -1.96
N SER A 129 10.05 -4.41 -3.28
CA SER A 129 10.82 -5.17 -4.27
C SER A 129 11.98 -4.40 -4.89
N GLU A 130 12.03 -3.09 -4.66
CA GLU A 130 13.01 -2.18 -5.24
C GLU A 130 13.63 -1.33 -4.13
N SER A 131 14.92 -1.04 -4.25
CA SER A 131 15.67 -0.19 -3.33
C SER A 131 16.61 0.74 -4.10
N VAL A 132 16.75 1.97 -3.63
CA VAL A 132 17.73 2.94 -4.16
C VAL A 132 18.34 3.71 -3.00
N SER A 133 19.59 4.13 -3.16
CA SER A 133 20.23 5.11 -2.29
C SER A 133 20.51 6.38 -3.08
N GLY A 134 20.18 7.52 -2.51
CA GLY A 134 20.41 8.84 -3.07
C GLY A 134 20.99 9.79 -2.04
N THR A 135 21.01 11.07 -2.37
CA THR A 135 21.37 12.15 -1.45
C THR A 135 20.17 13.06 -1.24
N TYR A 136 20.23 13.90 -0.22
CA TYR A 136 19.21 14.90 0.00
C TYR A 136 19.82 16.20 0.50
N GLN A 137 19.03 17.26 0.41
CA GLN A 137 19.35 18.57 0.95
C GLN A 137 18.13 19.13 1.66
N VAL A 138 18.35 19.79 2.78
CA VAL A 138 17.32 20.50 3.54
C VAL A 138 17.73 21.95 3.69
N ASP A 139 16.87 22.86 3.22
CA ASP A 139 17.01 24.31 3.38
C ASP A 139 15.70 24.87 3.97
N GLY A 140 15.72 25.22 5.25
CA GLY A 140 14.51 25.55 6.00
C GLY A 140 13.48 24.42 5.95
N SER A 141 12.32 24.68 5.35
CA SER A 141 11.27 23.67 5.11
C SER A 141 11.39 22.97 3.76
N ALA A 142 12.28 23.41 2.86
CA ALA A 142 12.45 22.78 1.56
C ALA A 142 13.31 21.52 1.70
N LEU A 143 12.78 20.40 1.22
CA LEU A 143 13.50 19.14 1.09
C LEU A 143 13.64 18.80 -0.39
N THR A 144 14.86 18.62 -0.87
CA THR A 144 15.13 18.06 -2.20
C THR A 144 15.84 16.73 -2.04
N VAL A 145 15.31 15.69 -2.68
CA VAL A 145 15.92 14.37 -2.75
C VAL A 145 16.43 14.12 -4.16
N PHE A 146 17.66 13.64 -4.25
CA PHE A 146 18.36 13.36 -5.49
C PHE A 146 18.51 11.86 -5.66
N TRP A 147 17.81 11.31 -6.65
CA TRP A 147 17.88 9.89 -6.99
C TRP A 147 18.83 9.67 -8.18
N PRO A 148 19.74 8.68 -8.11
CA PRO A 148 20.57 8.33 -9.25
C PRO A 148 19.72 7.70 -10.36
N GLY A 149 20.03 8.04 -11.62
CA GLY A 149 19.33 7.52 -12.80
C GLY A 149 20.29 7.41 -13.99
N GLY A 150 21.08 6.33 -14.04
CA GLY A 150 22.12 6.16 -15.07
C GLY A 150 23.09 7.33 -15.06
N ASN A 151 23.18 8.06 -16.18
CA ASN A 151 24.01 9.26 -16.31
C ASN A 151 23.30 10.55 -15.88
N THR A 152 22.11 10.45 -15.28
CA THR A 152 21.29 11.58 -14.85
C THR A 152 20.95 11.48 -13.37
N THR A 153 20.55 12.61 -12.79
CA THR A 153 20.00 12.68 -11.43
C THR A 153 18.56 13.15 -11.53
N SER A 154 17.66 12.45 -10.83
CA SER A 154 16.25 12.82 -10.70
C SER A 154 16.03 13.60 -9.42
N GLU A 155 15.32 14.72 -9.49
CA GLU A 155 15.01 15.56 -8.34
C GLU A 155 13.55 15.40 -7.88
N GLU A 156 13.37 15.07 -6.60
CA GLU A 156 12.08 14.98 -5.92
C GLU A 156 12.00 16.07 -4.85
N LYS A 157 11.05 17.00 -4.98
CA LYS A 157 10.96 18.20 -4.12
C LYS A 157 9.74 18.15 -3.22
N TRP A 158 9.96 18.48 -1.95
CA TRP A 158 8.97 18.49 -0.89
C TRP A 158 9.05 19.76 -0.06
N THR A 159 7.91 20.14 0.53
CA THR A 159 7.87 21.05 1.68
C THR A 159 7.62 20.22 2.93
N VAL A 160 8.51 20.31 3.91
CA VAL A 160 8.35 19.71 5.24
C VAL A 160 7.49 20.64 6.09
N ARG A 161 6.36 20.15 6.58
CA ARG A 161 5.44 20.89 7.44
C ARG A 161 5.28 20.24 8.79
N SER A 162 5.10 21.07 9.81
CA SER A 162 4.58 20.64 11.11
C SER A 162 3.13 20.17 10.98
N VAL A 163 2.75 19.23 11.84
CA VAL A 163 1.37 18.75 11.94
C VAL A 163 0.69 19.50 13.09
N ALA A 164 -0.45 20.14 12.82
CA ALA A 164 -1.23 20.83 13.84
C ALA A 164 -2.08 19.85 14.66
N ARG A 165 -2.23 20.15 15.95
CA ARG A 165 -3.23 19.57 16.85
C ARG A 165 -4.53 20.35 16.79
N THR A 166 -5.57 19.80 17.41
CA THR A 166 -6.90 20.43 17.51
C THR A 166 -6.92 21.72 18.33
N ASP A 167 -6.01 21.90 19.30
CA ASP A 167 -5.83 23.16 20.03
C ASP A 167 -4.96 24.20 19.28
N GLY A 168 -4.52 23.89 18.05
CA GLY A 168 -3.62 24.73 17.28
C GLY A 168 -2.14 24.59 17.65
N SER A 169 -1.78 23.76 18.63
CA SER A 169 -0.37 23.45 18.93
C SER A 169 0.27 22.58 17.85
N VAL A 170 1.61 22.53 17.81
CA VAL A 170 2.36 21.67 16.89
C VAL A 170 2.60 20.30 17.53
N ASP A 171 2.29 19.25 16.78
CA ASP A 171 2.67 17.90 17.14
C ASP A 171 4.14 17.62 16.78
N PRO A 172 5.04 17.44 17.77
CA PRO A 172 6.44 17.19 17.49
C PRO A 172 6.70 15.74 17.09
N SER A 173 5.74 14.83 17.22
CA SER A 173 5.92 13.38 16.97
C SER A 173 5.82 13.00 15.50
N LEU A 174 5.41 13.93 14.62
CA LEU A 174 5.17 13.68 13.21
C LEU A 174 5.40 14.95 12.38
N VAL A 175 5.92 14.80 11.17
CA VAL A 175 5.95 15.86 10.14
C VAL A 175 5.26 15.39 8.86
N GLN A 176 4.75 16.33 8.07
CA GLN A 176 4.13 16.07 6.78
C GLN A 176 5.07 16.50 5.65
N LEU A 177 5.10 15.71 4.57
CA LEU A 177 5.68 16.12 3.29
C LEU A 177 4.55 16.52 2.33
N ASP A 178 4.57 17.77 1.91
CA ASP A 178 3.74 18.28 0.82
C ASP A 178 4.53 18.31 -0.47
N TRP A 179 3.95 17.76 -1.53
CA TRP A 179 4.57 17.74 -2.85
C TRP A 179 4.88 19.16 -3.33
N ALA A 180 6.16 19.45 -3.59
CA ALA A 180 6.61 20.74 -4.11
C ALA A 180 7.07 20.67 -5.57
N GLY A 181 6.99 19.49 -6.20
CA GLY A 181 7.28 19.29 -7.60
C GLY A 181 8.43 18.33 -7.87
N ALA A 182 8.76 18.22 -9.14
CA ALA A 182 9.89 17.45 -9.64
C ALA A 182 10.87 18.42 -10.32
N GLY A 183 12.17 18.14 -10.22
CA GLY A 183 13.18 18.82 -11.04
C GLY A 183 13.56 18.00 -12.27
N GLY A 184 14.79 18.19 -12.75
CA GLY A 184 15.28 17.50 -13.96
C GLY A 184 15.14 15.98 -13.87
N GLY A 185 14.72 15.34 -14.96
CA GLY A 185 14.71 13.88 -15.10
C GLY A 185 13.58 13.14 -14.36
N TYR A 186 12.82 13.81 -13.50
CA TYR A 186 11.78 13.15 -12.69
C TYR A 186 10.36 13.48 -13.17
N THR A 187 9.55 12.47 -13.44
CA THR A 187 8.21 12.61 -14.07
C THR A 187 7.05 12.59 -13.08
N ALA A 188 7.34 12.60 -11.78
CA ALA A 188 6.30 12.65 -10.76
C ALA A 188 5.53 13.97 -10.82
N THR A 189 4.23 13.89 -10.62
CA THR A 189 3.30 15.02 -10.67
C THR A 189 2.59 15.25 -9.34
N SER A 190 2.65 14.27 -8.43
CA SER A 190 1.96 14.32 -7.15
C SER A 190 2.63 13.41 -6.14
N GLY A 191 2.48 13.77 -4.87
CA GLY A 191 2.90 12.90 -3.79
C GLY A 191 2.38 13.34 -2.42
N TYR A 192 2.42 12.41 -1.48
CA TYR A 192 2.09 12.62 -0.08
C TYR A 192 3.08 11.86 0.78
N GLY A 193 3.48 12.43 1.91
CA GLY A 193 4.35 11.71 2.85
C GLY A 193 4.21 12.18 4.28
N PHE A 194 4.66 11.33 5.20
CA PHE A 194 4.77 11.66 6.62
C PHE A 194 6.06 11.07 7.19
N GLY A 195 6.69 11.82 8.08
CA GLY A 195 7.94 11.45 8.76
C GLY A 195 7.77 11.30 10.26
N SER A 196 8.42 10.28 10.81
CA SER A 196 8.61 10.05 12.24
C SER A 196 9.97 9.39 12.51
N ASN A 197 10.27 9.09 13.77
CA ASN A 197 11.42 8.32 14.19
C ASN A 197 11.06 6.87 14.55
N ALA A 198 9.78 6.49 14.47
CA ALA A 198 9.39 5.09 14.65
C ALA A 198 9.94 4.23 13.51
N GLY A 199 10.45 3.03 13.84
CA GLY A 199 10.97 2.08 12.85
C GLY A 199 9.86 1.48 11.96
N PHE A 200 10.20 1.01 10.76
CA PHE A 200 9.22 0.46 9.80
C PHE A 200 8.55 -0.85 10.24
N SER A 201 9.07 -1.51 11.28
CA SER A 201 8.43 -2.64 11.94
C SER A 201 7.35 -2.22 12.96
N ALA A 202 7.34 -0.96 13.40
CA ALA A 202 6.28 -0.44 14.26
C ALA A 202 4.99 -0.35 13.45
N SER A 203 3.91 -0.91 13.97
CA SER A 203 2.60 -0.92 13.32
C SER A 203 1.48 -0.93 14.35
N ALA A 204 0.29 -0.55 13.89
CA ALA A 204 -0.95 -0.66 14.62
C ALA A 204 -1.71 -1.89 14.14
N SER A 205 -2.10 -2.76 15.07
CA SER A 205 -2.95 -3.89 14.77
C SER A 205 -4.35 -3.42 14.36
N ALA A 206 -5.15 -4.30 13.73
CA ALA A 206 -6.55 -3.98 13.47
C ALA A 206 -7.34 -3.69 14.76
N SER A 207 -6.98 -4.31 15.89
CA SER A 207 -7.54 -3.98 17.20
C SER A 207 -7.18 -2.58 17.68
N ASP A 208 -5.95 -2.10 17.40
CA ASP A 208 -5.56 -0.73 17.70
C ASP A 208 -6.38 0.27 16.88
N LEU A 209 -6.67 -0.04 15.61
CA LEU A 209 -7.53 0.79 14.77
C LEU A 209 -8.96 0.93 15.32
N MET A 210 -9.43 -0.06 16.10
CA MET A 210 -10.76 -0.05 16.71
C MET A 210 -10.82 0.64 18.08
N ARG A 211 -9.69 1.11 18.60
CA ARG A 211 -9.69 1.93 19.83
C ARG A 211 -10.45 3.24 19.59
N PRO A 212 -11.22 3.76 20.57
CA PRO A 212 -12.06 4.95 20.40
C PRO A 212 -11.34 6.14 19.75
N GLU A 213 -10.08 6.36 20.13
CA GLU A 213 -9.25 7.43 19.60
C GLU A 213 -8.88 7.26 18.11
N ASN A 214 -8.88 6.05 17.58
CA ASN A 214 -8.61 5.76 16.16
C ASN A 214 -9.90 5.60 15.33
N LYS A 215 -11.05 5.45 15.98
CA LYS A 215 -12.37 5.38 15.34
C LYS A 215 -12.90 6.77 14.93
N VAL A 216 -12.08 7.52 14.20
CA VAL A 216 -12.38 8.87 13.73
C VAL A 216 -12.60 8.93 12.22
N ASN A 217 -12.99 10.11 11.74
CA ASN A 217 -13.03 10.40 10.32
C ASN A 217 -11.67 10.92 9.84
N TYR A 218 -10.98 10.16 8.99
CA TYR A 218 -9.71 10.59 8.41
C TYR A 218 -9.96 11.38 7.12
N ALA A 219 -9.45 12.61 7.07
CA ALA A 219 -9.43 13.41 5.85
C ALA A 219 -8.62 12.66 4.78
N TYR A 220 -9.24 12.42 3.64
CA TYR A 220 -8.65 11.65 2.55
C TYR A 220 -8.38 12.57 1.35
N LEU A 221 -7.17 12.53 0.81
CA LEU A 221 -6.80 13.22 -0.42
C LEU A 221 -6.27 12.21 -1.43
N TYR A 222 -6.59 12.44 -2.70
CA TYR A 222 -6.04 11.66 -3.81
C TYR A 222 -5.69 12.53 -5.00
N SER A 223 -4.73 12.06 -5.78
CA SER A 223 -4.34 12.60 -7.08
C SER A 223 -3.91 11.45 -8.00
N GLY A 224 -4.37 11.42 -9.24
CA GLY A 224 -4.20 10.27 -10.10
C GLY A 224 -4.78 10.39 -11.50
N ILE A 225 -5.02 9.22 -12.10
CA ILE A 225 -5.64 9.01 -13.39
C ILE A 225 -6.76 7.98 -13.26
N SER A 226 -7.88 8.19 -13.95
CA SER A 226 -8.93 7.19 -14.13
C SER A 226 -9.49 7.30 -15.54
N LYS A 227 -9.57 6.18 -16.28
CA LYS A 227 -10.12 6.15 -17.65
C LYS A 227 -9.51 7.20 -18.58
N GLY A 228 -8.19 7.36 -18.51
CA GLY A 228 -7.43 8.33 -19.29
C GLY A 228 -7.59 9.79 -18.86
N GLN A 229 -8.32 10.09 -17.79
CA GLN A 229 -8.53 11.44 -17.27
C GLN A 229 -7.80 11.66 -15.95
N LEU A 230 -7.19 12.83 -15.79
CA LEU A 230 -6.62 13.23 -14.49
C LEU A 230 -7.74 13.40 -13.48
N ILE A 231 -7.53 12.87 -12.29
CA ILE A 231 -8.46 12.97 -11.17
C ILE A 231 -7.73 13.46 -9.93
N SER A 232 -8.39 14.30 -9.16
CA SER A 232 -7.93 14.69 -7.83
C SER A 232 -9.14 15.10 -6.99
N GLY A 233 -8.99 15.06 -5.67
CA GLY A 233 -10.08 15.47 -4.81
C GLY A 233 -9.89 15.13 -3.34
N THR A 234 -10.92 15.47 -2.59
CA THR A 234 -11.08 15.14 -1.18
C THR A 234 -12.10 14.00 -1.04
N SER A 235 -11.93 13.20 0.01
CA SER A 235 -12.89 12.19 0.45
C SER A 235 -12.71 11.98 1.96
N SER A 236 -13.23 10.88 2.46
CA SER A 236 -13.08 10.51 3.86
C SER A 236 -12.94 9.00 4.03
N LEU A 237 -12.05 8.57 4.93
CA LEU A 237 -12.01 7.21 5.43
C LEU A 237 -12.46 7.25 6.89
N SER A 238 -13.72 6.88 7.14
CA SER A 238 -14.29 6.95 8.48
C SER A 238 -14.22 5.61 9.18
N LEU A 239 -13.31 5.47 10.15
CA LEU A 239 -13.24 4.27 10.98
C LEU A 239 -14.36 4.20 12.04
N SER A 240 -15.16 5.26 12.23
CA SER A 240 -16.23 5.26 13.24
C SER A 240 -17.28 4.17 13.00
N ILE A 241 -17.57 3.89 11.73
CA ILE A 241 -18.53 2.89 11.28
C ILE A 241 -17.93 1.49 11.05
N TYR A 242 -16.61 1.33 11.27
CA TYR A 242 -15.95 0.04 11.12
C TYR A 242 -16.11 -0.79 12.40
N GLN A 243 -16.12 -2.09 12.18
CA GLN A 243 -16.03 -3.08 13.24
C GLN A 243 -14.93 -4.09 12.95
N GLN A 244 -14.37 -4.68 14.00
CA GLN A 244 -13.45 -5.79 13.90
C GLN A 244 -14.16 -7.00 13.28
N CYS A 245 -13.51 -7.62 12.30
CA CYS A 245 -13.94 -8.90 11.73
C CYS A 245 -13.57 -10.06 12.66
N ARG A 246 -14.14 -11.25 12.40
CA ARG A 246 -13.76 -12.48 13.10
C ARG A 246 -12.27 -12.80 12.96
N ASP A 247 -11.68 -12.54 11.79
CA ASP A 247 -10.22 -12.47 11.68
C ASP A 247 -9.77 -11.14 12.31
N ALA A 248 -9.09 -11.23 13.46
CA ALA A 248 -8.65 -10.08 14.24
C ALA A 248 -7.63 -9.19 13.52
N ARG A 249 -7.19 -9.55 12.31
CA ARG A 249 -6.35 -8.72 11.43
C ARG A 249 -7.16 -7.87 10.46
N CYS A 250 -8.48 -7.98 10.45
CA CYS A 250 -9.35 -7.25 9.52
C CYS A 250 -10.39 -6.40 10.26
N VAL A 251 -10.66 -5.22 9.72
CA VAL A 251 -11.85 -4.42 10.05
C VAL A 251 -12.66 -4.19 8.79
N GLY A 252 -13.97 -4.13 8.95
CA GLY A 252 -14.89 -3.98 7.82
C GLY A 252 -16.11 -3.15 8.18
N THR A 253 -16.79 -2.69 7.14
CA THR A 253 -18.12 -2.06 7.23
C THR A 253 -18.84 -2.18 5.90
N ALA A 254 -20.10 -1.77 5.88
CA ALA A 254 -20.88 -1.63 4.67
C ALA A 254 -21.84 -0.44 4.77
N THR A 255 -22.02 0.27 3.66
CA THR A 255 -22.96 1.41 3.61
C THR A 255 -23.85 1.34 2.37
N LYS A 256 -25.01 1.99 2.43
CA LYS A 256 -25.93 2.11 1.29
C LYS A 256 -25.62 3.38 0.51
N THR A 257 -25.58 3.26 -0.81
CA THR A 257 -25.44 4.40 -1.72
C THR A 257 -26.06 4.09 -3.08
N LYS A 258 -26.12 5.07 -3.97
CA LYS A 258 -26.55 4.86 -5.36
C LYS A 258 -25.59 3.85 -6.01
N PRO A 259 -26.10 2.81 -6.70
CA PRO A 259 -25.23 1.82 -7.34
C PRO A 259 -24.26 2.44 -8.34
N GLY A 260 -23.05 1.91 -8.35
CA GLY A 260 -22.07 2.19 -9.40
C GLY A 260 -22.45 1.51 -10.72
N ASN A 261 -21.78 1.94 -11.79
CA ASN A 261 -21.93 1.32 -13.10
C ASN A 261 -21.56 -0.18 -13.03
N GLY A 262 -22.37 -1.03 -13.67
CA GLY A 262 -22.13 -2.47 -13.75
C GLY A 262 -22.95 -3.33 -12.77
N CYS A 263 -23.73 -2.74 -11.85
CA CYS A 263 -24.73 -3.49 -11.10
C CYS A 263 -25.84 -4.00 -12.04
N THR A 264 -25.87 -5.31 -12.31
CA THR A 264 -26.93 -5.96 -13.10
C THR A 264 -27.89 -6.78 -12.23
N TYR A 265 -27.38 -7.40 -11.17
CA TYR A 265 -28.15 -8.20 -10.22
C TYR A 265 -28.01 -7.62 -8.82
N TYR A 266 -29.11 -7.63 -8.06
CA TYR A 266 -29.15 -7.06 -6.72
C TYR A 266 -29.42 -8.16 -5.69
N PRO A 267 -28.54 -8.33 -4.67
CA PRO A 267 -28.80 -9.26 -3.58
C PRO A 267 -29.97 -8.77 -2.72
N PRO A 268 -30.55 -9.64 -1.87
CA PRO A 268 -31.58 -9.23 -0.92
C PRO A 268 -31.19 -7.98 -0.13
N GLY A 269 -32.11 -7.01 -0.11
CA GLY A 269 -31.95 -5.70 0.53
C GLY A 269 -31.32 -4.62 -0.35
N ASP A 270 -30.76 -4.95 -1.52
CA ASP A 270 -30.24 -3.98 -2.49
C ASP A 270 -31.24 -3.76 -3.64
N SER A 271 -31.11 -2.62 -4.32
CA SER A 271 -31.91 -2.27 -5.51
C SER A 271 -31.12 -1.37 -6.47
N LYS A 272 -31.71 -1.09 -7.64
CA LYS A 272 -31.17 -0.14 -8.64
C LYS A 272 -31.03 1.30 -8.13
N ASP A 273 -31.68 1.64 -7.03
CA ASP A 273 -31.66 2.97 -6.43
C ASP A 273 -30.83 3.01 -5.14
N SER A 274 -30.50 1.84 -4.57
CA SER A 274 -29.78 1.72 -3.31
C SER A 274 -29.04 0.38 -3.23
N ALA A 275 -27.74 0.41 -3.52
CA ALA A 275 -26.85 -0.75 -3.40
C ALA A 275 -25.92 -0.62 -2.21
N THR A 276 -25.53 -1.77 -1.66
CA THR A 276 -24.55 -1.82 -0.58
C THR A 276 -23.13 -1.77 -1.15
N ILE A 277 -22.27 -0.93 -0.61
CA ILE A 277 -20.82 -0.97 -0.83
C ILE A 277 -20.15 -1.62 0.38
N ASN A 278 -19.32 -2.63 0.12
CA ASN A 278 -18.50 -3.29 1.13
C ASN A 278 -17.16 -2.60 1.23
N PHE A 279 -16.65 -2.42 2.45
CA PHE A 279 -15.31 -1.90 2.70
C PHE A 279 -14.55 -2.83 3.62
N TYR A 280 -13.33 -3.17 3.24
CA TYR A 280 -12.44 -4.03 4.01
C TYR A 280 -11.08 -3.38 4.17
N LEU A 281 -10.51 -3.49 5.37
CA LEU A 281 -9.15 -3.08 5.67
C LEU A 281 -8.46 -4.22 6.41
N ALA A 282 -7.51 -4.86 5.74
CA ALA A 282 -6.72 -5.95 6.26
C ALA A 282 -5.33 -5.45 6.69
N SER A 283 -4.91 -5.79 7.91
CA SER A 283 -3.60 -5.45 8.45
C SER A 283 -2.64 -6.62 8.33
N PHE A 284 -1.52 -6.43 7.63
CA PHE A 284 -0.45 -7.42 7.63
C PHE A 284 0.26 -7.39 8.98
N ALA A 285 0.53 -8.55 9.56
CA ALA A 285 1.21 -8.63 10.85
C ALA A 285 2.72 -8.36 10.66
N GLY A 286 3.33 -7.63 11.60
CA GLY A 286 4.79 -7.45 11.67
C GLY A 286 5.38 -6.30 10.84
N ASP A 287 4.56 -5.54 10.10
CA ASP A 287 4.98 -4.28 9.47
C ASP A 287 3.80 -3.31 9.28
N ARG A 288 4.06 -2.16 8.64
CA ARG A 288 3.10 -1.06 8.44
C ARG A 288 2.09 -1.26 7.30
N ARG A 289 2.07 -2.40 6.61
CA ARG A 289 1.20 -2.57 5.43
C ARG A 289 -0.24 -2.83 5.83
N ASN A 290 -1.17 -2.17 5.15
CA ASN A 290 -2.58 -2.53 5.14
C ASN A 290 -3.08 -2.66 3.69
N ALA A 291 -4.04 -3.55 3.45
CA ALA A 291 -4.77 -3.67 2.20
C ALA A 291 -6.19 -3.17 2.40
N TYR A 292 -6.55 -2.10 1.71
CA TYR A 292 -7.90 -1.58 1.69
C TYR A 292 -8.59 -1.93 0.39
N GLU A 293 -9.83 -2.39 0.45
CA GLU A 293 -10.63 -2.69 -0.72
C GLU A 293 -12.06 -2.23 -0.51
N HIS A 294 -12.68 -1.72 -1.58
CA HIS A 294 -14.12 -1.61 -1.61
C HIS A 294 -14.71 -1.96 -2.97
N TRP A 295 -15.98 -2.38 -2.94
CA TRP A 295 -16.76 -2.74 -4.12
C TRP A 295 -18.25 -2.79 -3.78
N PHE A 296 -19.10 -2.57 -4.78
CA PHE A 296 -20.54 -2.71 -4.64
C PHE A 296 -20.95 -4.19 -4.57
N ARG A 297 -21.73 -4.56 -3.55
CA ARG A 297 -22.21 -5.93 -3.30
C ARG A 297 -22.93 -6.55 -4.52
N CYS A 298 -23.68 -5.73 -5.26
CA CYS A 298 -24.33 -6.10 -6.52
C CYS A 298 -23.34 -6.71 -7.55
N LEU A 299 -22.08 -6.26 -7.56
CA LEU A 299 -21.09 -6.67 -8.56
C LEU A 299 -20.63 -8.10 -8.32
N GLY A 300 -20.55 -8.52 -7.05
CA GLY A 300 -20.22 -9.87 -6.64
C GLY A 300 -21.39 -10.84 -6.69
N TYR A 301 -22.64 -10.34 -6.65
CA TYR A 301 -23.82 -11.17 -6.58
C TYR A 301 -24.15 -11.85 -7.92
N ARG A 302 -24.11 -13.18 -7.93
CA ARG A 302 -24.54 -13.99 -9.08
C ARG A 302 -25.53 -15.07 -8.60
N PRO A 303 -26.85 -14.87 -8.80
CA PRO A 303 -27.85 -15.81 -8.27
C PRO A 303 -27.70 -17.21 -8.85
N ALA A 304 -27.28 -17.34 -10.10
CA ALA A 304 -27.09 -18.63 -10.77
C ALA A 304 -25.93 -19.46 -10.20
N THR A 305 -24.89 -18.83 -9.65
CA THR A 305 -23.68 -19.52 -9.15
C THR A 305 -23.51 -19.43 -7.64
N GLY A 306 -24.37 -18.68 -6.95
CA GLY A 306 -24.22 -18.40 -5.51
C GLY A 306 -22.99 -17.56 -5.15
N GLN A 307 -22.27 -17.00 -6.14
CA GLN A 307 -21.11 -16.15 -5.87
C GLN A 307 -21.57 -14.86 -5.16
N THR A 308 -20.83 -14.49 -4.12
CA THR A 308 -21.10 -13.32 -3.29
C THR A 308 -19.91 -12.35 -3.22
N CYS A 309 -18.69 -12.82 -3.50
CA CYS A 309 -17.48 -12.01 -3.51
C CYS A 309 -17.15 -11.49 -4.90
N TYR A 310 -16.95 -10.18 -5.02
CA TYR A 310 -16.53 -9.57 -6.26
C TYR A 310 -15.03 -9.72 -6.47
N LYS A 311 -14.65 -10.25 -7.63
CA LYS A 311 -13.25 -10.55 -7.97
C LYS A 311 -12.73 -9.81 -9.20
N MET A 312 -13.48 -8.83 -9.71
CA MET A 312 -13.09 -8.08 -10.90
C MET A 312 -12.55 -6.69 -10.51
N ASN A 313 -13.00 -5.62 -11.16
CA ASN A 313 -12.51 -4.24 -11.00
C ASN A 313 -12.95 -3.62 -9.65
N SER A 314 -12.53 -4.19 -8.53
CA SER A 314 -12.68 -3.58 -7.20
C SER A 314 -11.65 -2.46 -7.00
N HIS A 315 -11.96 -1.56 -6.07
CA HIS A 315 -11.06 -0.45 -5.72
C HIS A 315 -10.05 -0.90 -4.67
N VAL A 316 -8.95 -1.50 -5.12
CA VAL A 316 -7.87 -1.96 -4.23
C VAL A 316 -6.87 -0.84 -3.96
N LYS A 317 -6.48 -0.70 -2.69
CA LYS A 317 -5.56 0.31 -2.22
C LYS A 317 -4.53 -0.31 -1.28
N PRO A 318 -3.29 -0.57 -1.75
CA PRO A 318 -2.18 -0.82 -0.84
C PRO A 318 -1.89 0.44 -0.03
N LEU A 319 -1.79 0.30 1.29
CA LEU A 319 -1.59 1.39 2.24
C LEU A 319 -0.41 1.09 3.16
N ILE A 320 0.34 2.11 3.53
CA ILE A 320 1.34 2.08 4.59
C ILE A 320 0.87 2.99 5.74
N GLN A 321 0.84 2.43 6.94
CA GLN A 321 0.47 3.14 8.15
C GLN A 321 1.46 4.26 8.45
N VAL A 322 0.91 5.39 8.88
CA VAL A 322 1.65 6.50 9.47
C VAL A 322 1.69 6.27 10.98
N ILE A 323 2.87 5.99 11.51
CA ILE A 323 3.12 5.75 12.94
C ILE A 323 4.01 6.89 13.46
N ASP A 324 3.59 7.58 14.51
CA ASP A 324 4.36 8.68 15.09
C ASP A 324 5.52 8.20 15.98
N ASP A 325 6.35 9.13 16.46
CA ASP A 325 7.48 8.84 17.35
C ASP A 325 7.10 8.04 18.62
N ASN A 326 5.84 8.13 19.06
CA ASN A 326 5.34 7.44 20.25
C ASN A 326 4.73 6.07 19.92
N GLY A 327 4.88 5.59 18.68
CA GLY A 327 4.29 4.33 18.22
C GLY A 327 2.78 4.39 17.99
N ARG A 328 2.17 5.59 17.94
CA ARG A 328 0.72 5.73 17.76
C ARG A 328 0.35 5.79 16.29
N PHE A 329 -0.81 5.21 15.97
CA PHE A 329 -1.39 5.26 14.64
C PHE A 329 -1.94 6.64 14.29
N ARG A 330 -1.60 7.17 13.12
CA ARG A 330 -1.97 8.53 12.68
C ARG A 330 -2.75 8.60 11.38
N GLY A 331 -2.79 7.52 10.61
CA GLY A 331 -3.41 7.49 9.29
C GLY A 331 -2.64 6.61 8.32
N TRP A 332 -2.80 6.86 7.03
CA TRP A 332 -2.15 6.12 5.95
C TRP A 332 -1.63 7.05 4.86
N VAL A 333 -0.59 6.59 4.19
CA VAL A 333 -0.28 6.95 2.81
C VAL A 333 -0.44 5.70 1.95
N GLY A 334 -0.71 5.84 0.68
CA GLY A 334 -0.77 4.66 -0.18
C GLY A 334 -1.11 5.00 -1.61
N ALA A 335 -1.59 4.00 -2.32
CA ALA A 335 -2.00 4.13 -3.70
C ALA A 335 -3.36 3.47 -3.94
N GLU A 336 -4.06 3.88 -4.98
CA GLU A 336 -5.05 3.07 -5.65
C GLU A 336 -4.42 2.44 -6.88
N THR A 337 -4.63 1.13 -7.05
CA THR A 337 -4.04 0.31 -8.11
C THR A 337 -5.12 -0.57 -8.74
N SER A 338 -6.18 0.08 -9.22
CA SER A 338 -7.36 -0.57 -9.77
C SER A 338 -7.19 -0.73 -11.29
N PHE A 339 -6.38 -1.71 -11.70
CA PHE A 339 -6.21 -2.03 -13.11
C PHE A 339 -7.52 -2.49 -13.75
N SER A 340 -7.71 -2.30 -15.04
CA SER A 340 -8.83 -2.83 -15.81
C SER A 340 -8.65 -4.32 -16.04
N THR A 341 -9.68 -5.11 -15.76
CA THR A 341 -9.68 -6.56 -15.90
C THR A 341 -10.81 -7.06 -16.80
N THR A 342 -10.59 -8.18 -17.48
CA THR A 342 -11.61 -8.94 -18.22
C THR A 342 -12.04 -10.21 -17.48
N GLY A 343 -11.33 -10.62 -16.41
CA GLY A 343 -11.57 -11.85 -15.67
C GLY A 343 -10.89 -11.88 -14.30
N ASP A 344 -11.37 -12.71 -13.38
CA ASP A 344 -10.66 -12.90 -12.10
C ASP A 344 -9.22 -13.38 -12.34
N GLY A 345 -8.29 -12.87 -11.54
CA GLY A 345 -6.89 -13.23 -11.61
C GLY A 345 -6.13 -12.66 -12.81
N ASN A 346 -6.72 -11.73 -13.58
CA ASN A 346 -6.02 -11.07 -14.68
C ASN A 346 -6.04 -9.53 -14.57
N SER A 347 -5.25 -8.88 -15.42
CA SER A 347 -5.23 -7.42 -15.60
C SER A 347 -5.08 -7.11 -17.07
N ASP A 348 -5.89 -7.78 -17.90
CA ASP A 348 -5.77 -7.77 -19.36
C ASP A 348 -6.73 -6.78 -20.04
N GLY A 349 -7.50 -6.00 -19.26
CA GLY A 349 -8.33 -4.94 -19.83
C GLY A 349 -7.48 -3.83 -20.43
N GLU A 350 -8.07 -2.92 -21.21
CA GLU A 350 -7.33 -1.80 -21.78
C GLU A 350 -6.67 -0.93 -20.70
N PRO A 351 -5.33 -0.71 -20.72
CA PRO A 351 -4.62 0.08 -19.71
C PRO A 351 -5.15 1.50 -19.49
N ILE A 352 -5.69 2.10 -20.54
CA ILE A 352 -6.28 3.45 -20.47
C ILE A 352 -7.45 3.50 -19.48
N ASN A 353 -8.11 2.36 -19.24
CA ASN A 353 -9.23 2.23 -18.31
C ASN A 353 -8.81 1.96 -16.85
N ASP A 354 -7.51 1.79 -16.59
CA ASP A 354 -7.00 1.63 -15.23
C ASP A 354 -7.28 2.89 -14.39
N THR A 355 -7.43 2.71 -13.08
CA THR A 355 -7.41 3.79 -12.10
C THR A 355 -6.18 3.65 -11.22
N LEU A 356 -5.29 4.65 -11.32
CA LEU A 356 -4.09 4.76 -10.49
C LEU A 356 -4.12 6.11 -9.76
N SER A 357 -3.91 6.13 -8.45
CA SER A 357 -3.78 7.39 -7.72
C SER A 357 -2.86 7.25 -6.51
N VAL A 358 -2.12 8.30 -6.17
CA VAL A 358 -1.51 8.41 -4.84
C VAL A 358 -2.54 8.93 -3.86
N VAL A 359 -2.48 8.47 -2.61
CA VAL A 359 -3.50 8.79 -1.60
C VAL A 359 -2.86 9.06 -0.25
N LYS A 360 -3.50 9.91 0.55
CA LYS A 360 -3.29 9.99 1.99
C LYS A 360 -4.60 10.03 2.74
N ALA A 361 -4.62 9.44 3.93
CA ALA A 361 -5.73 9.46 4.86
C ALA A 361 -5.19 9.87 6.23
N GLY A 362 -5.35 11.13 6.64
CA GLY A 362 -4.72 11.71 7.84
C GLY A 362 -3.74 12.86 7.54
N PRO A 363 -2.98 13.32 8.55
CA PRO A 363 -2.94 12.77 9.90
C PRO A 363 -4.17 13.22 10.69
N ARG A 364 -4.63 12.38 11.62
CA ARG A 364 -5.65 12.80 12.59
C ARG A 364 -5.18 14.08 13.30
N LEU A 365 -6.03 15.10 13.36
CA LEU A 365 -5.83 16.23 14.28
C LEU A 365 -5.90 15.67 15.71
N VAL A 366 -4.80 15.76 16.45
CA VAL A 366 -4.70 15.19 17.79
C VAL A 366 -5.46 16.07 18.77
N ALA A 367 -6.16 15.46 19.72
CA ALA A 367 -6.53 16.18 20.95
C ALA A 367 -5.25 16.70 21.64
N PRO A 368 -5.33 17.78 22.42
CA PRO A 368 -4.18 18.36 23.13
C PRO A 368 -3.34 17.33 23.88
#